data_AF-A0A7V4MJD7-F1
#
_entry.id   AF-A0A7V4MJD7-F1
#
_cell.length_a   1.000
_cell.length_b   1.000
_cell.length_c   1.000
_cell.angle_alpha   90.00
_cell.angle_beta   90.00
_cell.angle_gamma   90.00
#
_symmetry.space_group_name_H-M   'P 1'
#
loop_
_entity.id
_entity.type
_entity.pdbx_description
1 polymer ?
#
loop_
_entity_poly.entity_id
_entity_poly.type
_entity_poly.pdbx_seq_one_letter_code
_entity_poly.pdbx_strand_id
1 'polypeptide(L)' 'MDELSQEILELVKKKMQEQGGYSRDAYREFISETIEFFKERGKITEDDDYEQIEDNLLDRWNEVMEEMGE' A
#
# COMPACT_ATOMS: atom_id res chain seq x y z
N MET A 1 -13.37 3.85 3.54
CA MET A 1 -12.00 3.33 3.60
C MET A 1 -11.70 3.05 5.04
N ASP A 2 -11.28 1.83 5.33
CA ASP A 2 -10.78 1.45 6.64
C ASP A 2 -9.50 2.21 6.97
N GLU A 3 -9.35 2.62 8.24
CA GLU A 3 -8.20 3.39 8.74
C GLU A 3 -6.87 2.67 8.41
N LEU A 4 -6.86 1.35 8.47
CA LEU A 4 -5.73 0.51 8.11
C LEU A 4 -5.31 0.66 6.64
N SER A 5 -6.26 0.70 5.70
CA SER A 5 -5.95 0.85 4.27
C SER A 5 -5.32 2.22 3.97
N GLN A 6 -5.76 3.26 4.69
CA GLN A 6 -5.15 4.58 4.59
C GLN A 6 -3.72 4.58 5.15
N GLU A 7 -3.51 3.99 6.34
CA GLU A 7 -2.17 3.87 6.93
C GLU A 7 -1.19 3.12 6.00
N ILE A 8 -1.64 2.02 5.38
CA ILE A 8 -0.84 1.25 4.41
C ILE A 8 -0.49 2.13 3.21
N LEU A 9 -1.49 2.81 2.62
CA LEU A 9 -1.29 3.64 1.45
C LEU A 9 -0.30 4.78 1.71
N GLU A 10 -0.39 5.46 2.86
CA GLU A 10 0.55 6.51 3.24
C GLU A 10 1.99 6.01 3.34
N LEU A 11 2.19 4.83 3.94
CA LEU A 11 3.53 4.25 4.05
C LEU A 11 4.09 3.80 2.69
N VAL A 12 3.23 3.24 1.83
CA VAL A 12 3.59 2.90 0.45
C VAL A 12 4.02 4.15 -0.31
N LYS A 13 3.25 5.24 -0.24
CA LYS A 13 3.60 6.51 -0.88
C LYS A 13 4.95 7.03 -0.41
N LYS A 14 5.19 6.95 0.90
CA LYS A 14 6.48 7.33 1.49
C LYS A 14 7.63 6.46 0.95
N LYS A 15 7.47 5.13 0.90
CA LYS A 15 8.46 4.21 0.32
C LYS A 15 8.75 4.53 -1.15
N MET A 16 7.73 4.82 -1.95
CA MET A 16 7.91 5.22 -3.36
C MET A 16 8.76 6.49 -3.49
N GLN A 17 8.51 7.50 -2.65
CA GLN A 17 9.29 8.74 -2.65
C GLN A 17 10.73 8.54 -2.17
N GLU A 18 10.94 7.76 -1.10
CA GLU A 18 12.26 7.53 -0.51
C GLU A 18 13.14 6.62 -1.40
N GLN A 19 12.55 5.64 -2.06
CA GLN A 19 13.27 4.63 -2.86
C GLN A 19 13.24 4.90 -4.37
N GLY A 20 12.43 5.86 -4.84
CA GLY A 20 12.32 6.23 -6.25
C GLY A 20 11.58 5.22 -7.13
N GLY A 21 10.71 4.39 -6.54
CA GLY A 21 9.97 3.34 -7.24
C GLY A 21 8.59 3.79 -7.74
N TYR A 22 8.51 4.37 -8.93
CA TYR A 22 7.26 4.86 -9.55
C TYR A 22 6.71 3.96 -10.65
N SER A 23 7.04 2.66 -10.61
CA SER A 23 6.49 1.66 -11.52
C SER A 23 5.36 0.90 -10.86
N ARG A 24 4.42 0.38 -11.64
CA ARG A 24 3.28 -0.39 -11.11
C ARG A 24 3.74 -1.65 -10.36
N ASP A 25 4.81 -2.29 -10.83
CA ASP A 25 5.45 -3.42 -10.12
C ASP A 25 6.04 -2.99 -8.78
N ALA A 26 6.75 -1.85 -8.73
CA ALA A 26 7.33 -1.33 -7.49
C ALA A 26 6.23 -0.95 -6.49
N TYR A 27 5.13 -0.35 -6.95
CA TYR A 27 3.97 -0.03 -6.11
C TYR A 27 3.36 -1.29 -5.50
N ARG A 28 3.17 -2.34 -6.30
CA ARG A 28 2.68 -3.63 -5.83
C ARG A 28 3.62 -4.22 -4.77
N GLU A 29 4.93 -4.20 -5.03
CA GLU A 29 5.93 -4.71 -4.09
C GLU A 29 5.86 -3.94 -2.76
N PHE A 30 5.80 -2.61 -2.81
CA PHE A 30 5.67 -1.79 -1.60
C PHE A 30 4.36 -2.04 -0.84
N ILE A 31 3.25 -2.30 -1.53
CA ILE A 31 1.99 -2.70 -0.89
C ILE A 31 2.19 -4.01 -0.13
N SER A 32 2.66 -5.06 -0.80
CA SER A 32 2.84 -6.38 -0.17
C SER A 32 3.83 -6.31 1.01
N GLU A 33 4.95 -5.60 0.87
CA GLU A 33 5.89 -5.37 1.97
C GLU A 33 5.25 -4.65 3.16
N THR A 34 4.44 -3.62 2.88
CA THR A 34 3.79 -2.83 3.92
C THR A 34 2.74 -3.65 4.65
N ILE A 35 1.91 -4.41 3.92
CA ILE A 35 0.95 -5.33 4.50
C ILE A 35 1.66 -6.34 5.40
N GLU A 36 2.75 -6.94 4.95
CA GLU A 36 3.53 -7.89 5.75
C GLU A 36 4.06 -7.24 7.03
N PHE A 37 4.59 -6.02 6.95
CA PHE A 37 5.01 -5.24 8.11
C PHE A 37 3.88 -4.99 9.13
N PHE A 38 2.67 -4.66 8.65
CA PHE A 38 1.51 -4.47 9.53
C PHE A 38 1.01 -5.78 10.14
N LYS A 39 1.10 -6.88 9.39
CA LYS A 39 0.81 -8.24 9.86
C LYS A 39 1.77 -8.68 10.96
N GLU A 40 3.08 -8.47 10.78
CA GLU A 40 4.10 -8.77 11.79
C GLU A 40 3.90 -7.96 13.09
N ARG A 41 3.32 -6.76 12.98
CA ARG A 41 2.97 -5.93 14.14
C ARG A 41 1.63 -6.28 14.79
N GLY A 42 0.89 -7.25 14.24
CA GLY A 42 -0.42 -7.65 14.74
C GLY A 42 -1.54 -6.63 14.47
N LYS A 43 -1.33 -5.70 13.53
CA LYS A 43 -2.36 -4.75 13.06
C LYS A 43 -3.25 -5.34 11.97
N ILE A 44 -2.75 -6.33 11.23
CA ILE A 44 -3.52 -7.16 10.29
C ILE A 44 -3.56 -8.55 10.91
N THR A 45 -4.76 -9.06 11.12
CA THR A 45 -4.98 -10.41 11.66
C THR A 45 -5.27 -11.39 10.52
N GLU A 46 -5.27 -12.70 10.82
CA GLU A 46 -5.67 -13.73 9.85
C GLU A 46 -7.16 -13.66 9.46
N ASP A 47 -7.96 -12.89 10.21
CA ASP A 47 -9.38 -12.60 9.94
C ASP A 47 -9.55 -11.39 9.00
N ASP A 48 -8.51 -10.56 8.85
CA ASP A 48 -8.51 -9.44 7.90
C ASP A 48 -8.30 -9.97 6.48
N ASP A 49 -9.19 -9.56 5.57
CA ASP A 49 -9.19 -9.98 4.17
C ASP A 49 -8.05 -9.25 3.41
N TYR A 50 -6.82 -9.78 3.60
CA TYR A 50 -5.59 -9.25 3.01
C TYR A 50 -5.72 -9.06 1.49
N GLU A 51 -6.32 -10.04 0.80
CA GLU A 51 -6.49 -10.01 -0.65
C GLU A 51 -7.36 -8.82 -1.06
N GLN A 52 -8.42 -8.54 -0.30
CA GLN A 52 -9.26 -7.37 -0.53
C GLN A 52 -8.55 -6.05 -0.24
N ILE A 53 -7.70 -5.99 0.79
CA ILE A 53 -6.88 -4.79 1.07
C ILE A 53 -5.89 -4.54 -0.08
N GLU A 54 -5.18 -5.59 -0.53
CA GLU A 54 -4.22 -5.48 -1.64
C GLU A 54 -4.92 -5.02 -2.93
N ASP A 55 -6.05 -5.64 -3.29
CA ASP A 55 -6.82 -5.29 -4.50
C ASP A 55 -7.32 -3.84 -4.46
N ASN A 56 -7.88 -3.41 -3.33
CA ASN A 56 -8.33 -2.03 -3.12
C ASN A 56 -7.19 -1.01 -3.26
N LEU A 57 -5.98 -1.34 -2.79
CA LEU A 57 -4.81 -0.48 -2.93
C LEU A 57 -4.32 -0.47 -4.38
N LEU A 58 -4.28 -1.62 -5.05
CA LEU A 58 -3.86 -1.72 -6.45
C LEU A 58 -4.77 -0.94 -7.41
N ASP A 59 -6.08 -0.89 -7.15
CA ASP A 59 -7.03 -0.09 -7.93
C ASP A 59 -6.75 1.42 -7.84
N ARG A 60 -6.13 1.86 -6.74
CA ARG A 60 -5.76 3.26 -6.50
C ARG A 60 -4.46 3.69 -7.15
N TRP A 61 -3.79 2.82 -7.89
CA TRP A 61 -2.55 3.16 -8.61
C TRP A 61 -2.65 4.49 -9.39
N ASN A 62 -3.75 4.69 -10.13
CA ASN A 62 -3.92 5.90 -10.94
C ASN A 62 -4.04 7.16 -10.08
N GLU A 63 -4.77 7.08 -8.96
CA GLU A 63 -4.91 8.17 -7.98
C GLU A 63 -3.55 8.52 -7.36
N VAL A 64 -2.79 7.50 -6.93
CA VAL A 64 -1.46 7.67 -6.34
C VAL A 64 -0.49 8.34 -7.32
N MET A 65 -0.51 7.93 -8.59
CA MET A 65 0.38 8.50 -9.60
C MET A 65 -0.01 9.93 -9.98
N GLU A 66 -1.30 10.28 -9.94
CA GLU A 66 -1.76 11.65 -10.10
C GLU A 66 -1.23 12.51 -8.94
N GLU A 67 -1.42 12.08 -7.69
CA GLU A 67 -0.94 12.81 -6.51
C GLU A 67 0.58 12.97 -6.42
N MET A 68 1.36 12.03 -6.98
CA MET A 68 2.82 12.09 -6.98
C MET A 68 3.41 12.83 -8.19
N GLY A 69 2.64 12.97 -9.26
CA GLY A 69 3.05 13.59 -10.51
C GLY A 69 2.79 15.09 -10.59
N GLU A 70 2.03 15.65 -9.64
CA GLU A 70 1.78 17.10 -9.49
C GLU A 70 2.77 17.81 -8.56
#